data_AF-A0A011N194-F1
#
_entry.id   AF-A0A011N194-F1
#
_cell.length_a   1.000
_cell.length_b   1.000
_cell.length_c   1.000
_cell.angle_alpha   90.00
_cell.angle_beta   90.00
_cell.angle_gamma   90.00
#
_symmetry.space_group_name_H-M   'P 1'
#
loop_
_entity.id
_entity.type
_entity.pdbx_description
1 polymer ?
#
loop_
_entity_poly.entity_id
_entity_poly.type
_entity_poly.pdbx_seq_one_letter_code
_entity_poly.pdbx_strand_id
1 'polypeptide(L)' 'MNDEIMAEVHAMKDAIGLKYADDLGALFAELRRGEAELKAAGVLVVETPPDPAALPNSPLQRTRFAHR' A
#
# COMPACT_ATOMS: atom_id res chain seq x y z
N MET A 1 19.37 5.14 -6.61
CA MET A 1 18.47 5.95 -5.76
C MET A 1 19.15 7.29 -5.58
N ASN A 2 18.54 8.40 -6.01
CA ASN A 2 19.17 9.72 -5.95
C ASN A 2 18.72 10.45 -4.67
N ASP A 3 19.59 11.23 -4.04
CA ASP A 3 19.30 11.88 -2.75
C ASP A 3 18.13 12.87 -2.86
N GLU A 4 17.95 13.47 -4.04
CA GLU A 4 16.82 14.34 -4.39
C GLU A 4 15.48 13.61 -4.31
N ILE A 5 15.41 12.39 -4.85
CA ILE A 5 14.19 11.55 -4.78
C ILE A 5 13.87 11.20 -3.33
N MET A 6 14.89 10.95 -2.51
CA MET A 6 14.69 10.64 -1.08
C MET A 6 14.18 11.85 -0.30
N ALA A 7 14.66 13.05 -0.62
CA ALA A 7 14.19 14.29 0.00
C ALA A 7 12.72 14.58 -0.34
N GLU A 8 12.33 14.40 -1.59
CA GLU A 8 10.93 14.56 -2.02
C GLU A 8 10.01 13.56 -1.32
N VAL A 9 10.39 12.29 -1.27
CA VAL A 9 9.61 11.24 -0.61
C VAL A 9 9.44 11.55 0.89
N HIS A 10 10.47 12.02 1.57
CA HIS A 10 10.37 12.44 2.97
C HIS A 10 9.44 13.64 3.16
N ALA A 11 9.55 14.66 2.30
CA ALA A 11 8.66 15.82 2.37
C ALA A 11 7.19 15.43 2.18
N MET A 12 6.90 14.51 1.25
CA MET A 12 5.54 13.98 1.05
C MET A 12 5.05 13.21 2.29
N LYS A 13 5.90 12.36 2.87
CA LYS A 13 5.58 11.61 4.09
C LYS A 13 5.22 12.55 5.25
N ASP A 14 6.03 13.59 5.45
CA ASP A 14 5.83 14.55 6.54
C ASP A 14 4.56 15.38 6.32
N ALA A 15 4.28 15.79 5.07
CA ALA A 15 3.03 16.48 4.72
C ALA A 15 1.79 15.62 4.97
N ILE A 16 1.85 14.32 4.67
CA ILE A 16 0.78 13.36 4.98
C ILE A 16 0.61 13.25 6.50
N GLY A 17 1.70 13.09 7.24
CA GLY A 17 1.67 13.03 8.71
C GLY A 17 0.99 14.26 9.34
N LEU A 18 1.32 15.46 8.85
CA LEU A 18 0.69 16.72 9.27
C LEU A 18 -0.79 16.81 8.89
N LYS A 19 -1.16 16.36 7.69
CA LYS A 19 -2.55 16.45 7.18
C LYS A 19 -3.51 15.56 7.96
N TYR A 20 -3.09 14.35 8.33
CA TYR A 20 -3.97 13.37 8.97
C TYR A 20 -3.73 13.21 10.47
N ALA A 21 -2.70 13.83 11.05
CA ALA A 21 -2.42 13.77 12.49
C ALA A 21 -2.44 12.33 13.05
N ASP A 22 -1.80 11.41 12.32
CA ASP A 22 -1.78 9.96 12.59
C ASP A 22 -3.13 9.22 12.48
N ASP A 23 -4.20 9.87 12.01
CA ASP A 23 -5.46 9.21 11.64
C ASP A 23 -5.32 8.44 10.33
N LEU A 24 -4.86 7.20 10.47
CA LEU A 24 -4.73 6.27 9.36
C LEU A 24 -6.09 5.94 8.72
N GLY A 25 -7.19 6.00 9.47
CA GLY A 25 -8.53 5.71 8.95
C GLY A 25 -8.97 6.76 7.92
N ALA A 26 -8.76 8.03 8.23
CA ALA A 26 -9.02 9.13 7.31
C ALA A 26 -8.14 9.04 6.05
N LEU A 27 -6.85 8.70 6.21
CA LEU A 27 -5.94 8.50 5.09
C LEU A 27 -6.42 7.37 4.17
N PHE A 28 -6.81 6.21 4.73
CA PHE A 28 -7.32 5.09 3.95
C PHE A 28 -8.61 5.42 3.20
N ALA A 29 -9.52 6.18 3.81
CA ALA A 29 -10.76 6.61 3.16
C ALA A 29 -10.48 7.51 1.95
N GLU A 30 -9.52 8.45 2.07
CA GLU A 30 -9.13 9.31 0.94
C GLU A 30 -8.46 8.52 -0.18
N LEU A 31 -7.56 7.59 0.14
CA LEU A 31 -6.93 6.70 -0.85
C LEU A 31 -7.96 5.88 -1.62
N ARG A 32 -8.95 5.28 -0.93
CA ARG A 32 -10.02 4.50 -1.56
C ARG A 32 -10.87 5.34 -2.51
N ARG A 33 -11.12 6.60 -2.17
CA ARG A 33 -11.82 7.53 -3.07
C ARG A 33 -10.98 7.80 -4.32
N GLY A 34 -9.69 8.10 -4.14
CA GLY A 34 -8.76 8.35 -5.26
C GLY A 34 -8.61 7.14 -6.18
N GLU A 35 -8.54 5.92 -5.63
CA GLU A 35 -8.53 4.68 -6.43
C GLU A 35 -9.79 4.54 -7.28
N ALA A 36 -10.96 4.85 -6.73
CA ALA A 36 -12.22 4.80 -7.48
C ALA A 36 -12.26 5.83 -8.62
N GLU A 37 -11.76 7.04 -8.38
CA GLU A 37 -11.63 8.09 -9.39
C GLU A 37 -10.66 7.68 -10.51
N LEU A 38 -9.50 7.12 -10.16
CA LEU A 38 -8.52 6.62 -11.13
C LEU A 38 -9.07 5.47 -11.96
N LYS A 39 -9.78 4.53 -11.32
CA LYS A 39 -10.46 3.44 -12.00
C LYS A 39 -11.53 3.95 -12.97
N ALA A 40 -12.29 4.98 -12.58
CA ALA A 40 -13.26 5.64 -13.44
C ALA A 40 -12.59 6.37 -14.63
N ALA A 41 -11.40 6.93 -14.42
CA ALA A 41 -10.57 7.53 -15.47
C ALA A 41 -9.87 6.50 -16.39
N GLY A 42 -10.08 5.19 -16.16
CA GLY A 42 -9.48 4.12 -16.96
C GLY A 42 -8.04 3.78 -16.59
N VAL A 43 -7.52 4.29 -15.47
CA VAL A 43 -6.19 3.94 -14.97
C VAL A 43 -6.22 2.53 -14.39
N LEU A 44 -5.20 1.73 -14.72
CA LEU A 44 -5.05 0.38 -14.18
C LEU A 44 -4.64 0.46 -12.71
N VAL A 45 -5.61 0.26 -11.82
CA VAL A 45 -5.36 0.11 -10.38
C VAL A 45 -5.03 -1.37 -10.13
N VAL A 46 -3.80 -1.64 -9.71
CA VAL A 46 -3.37 -2.99 -9.32
C VAL A 46 -3.91 -3.26 -7.93
N GLU A 47 -4.69 -4.33 -7.79
CA GLU A 47 -5.21 -4.73 -6.49
C GLU A 47 -4.07 -5.14 -5.56
N THR A 48 -4.21 -4.79 -4.29
CA THR A 48 -3.26 -5.20 -3.26
C THR A 48 -3.26 -6.73 -3.19
N PRO A 49 -2.09 -7.38 -3.19
CA PRO A 49 -2.03 -8.83 -3.04
C PRO A 49 -2.77 -9.26 -1.77
N PRO A 50 -3.54 -10.37 -1.83
CA PRO A 50 -4.19 -10.91 -0.65
C PRO A 50 -3.16 -11.24 0.44
N ASP A 51 -3.58 -11.11 1.71
CA ASP A 51 -2.73 -11.40 2.86
C ASP A 51 -2.08 -12.79 2.69
N PRO A 52 -0.75 -12.89 2.67
CA PRO A 52 -0.06 -14.17 2.53
C PRO A 52 -0.38 -15.14 3.68
N ALA A 53 -0.82 -14.68 4.85
CA ALA A 53 -1.31 -15.56 5.91
C ALA A 53 -2.64 -16.22 5.57
N ALA A 54 -3.47 -15.56 4.75
CA ALA A 54 -4.74 -16.09 4.26
C ALA A 54 -4.60 -16.99 3.01
N LEU A 55 -3.40 -17.06 2.41
CA LEU A 55 -3.12 -17.87 1.22
C LEU A 55 -2.40 -19.18 1.63
N PRO A 56 -3.10 -20.33 1.66
CA PRO A 56 -2.53 -21.58 2.18
C PRO A 56 -1.34 -22.14 1.38
N ASN A 57 -1.10 -21.66 0.15
CA ASN A 57 -0.04 -22.15 -0.74
C ASN A 57 0.68 -21.00 -1.47
N SER A 58 0.87 -19.84 -0.82
CA SER A 58 1.61 -18.74 -1.44
C SER A 58 3.11 -19.08 -1.57
N PRO A 59 3.77 -18.78 -2.70
CA PRO A 59 5.22 -18.95 -2.85
C PRO A 59 6.04 -18.09 -1.87
N LEU A 60 5.40 -17.10 -1.21
CA LEU A 60 6.00 -16.28 -0.15
C LEU A 60 5.92 -16.94 1.24
N GLN A 61 5.06 -17.95 1.43
CA GLN A 61 5.09 -18.75 2.64
C GLN A 61 6.34 -19.64 2.58
N ARG A 62 7.29 -19.41 3.48
CA ARG A 62 8.37 -20.39 3.73
C ARG A 62 7.65 -21.68 4.16
N THR A 63 7.64 -22.70 3.30
CA THR A 63 7.13 -24.04 3.59
C THR A 63 7.99 -24.68 4.68
N ARG A 64 7.80 -24.23 5.92
CA ARG A 64 8.39 -24.84 7.10
C ARG A 64 7.41 -25.94 7.49
N PHE A 65 7.77 -27.18 7.15
CA PHE A 65 7.11 -28.42 7.56
C PHE A 65 5.86 -28.83 6.76
N ALA A 66 6.07 -29.34 5.54
CA ALA A 66 5.23 -30.42 5.05
C ALA A 66 5.60 -31.69 5.86
N HIS A 67 4.90 -31.98 6.95
CA HIS A 67 4.93 -33.32 7.54
C HIS A 67 4.18 -34.26 6.59
N ARG A 68 4.93 -35.18 5.99
CA ARG A 68 4.40 -36.37 5.33
C ARG A 68 3.85 -37.35 6.35
#